data_AF-A0A126NZA6-F1
#
_entry.id   AF-A0A126NZA6-F1
#
_cell.length_a   1.000
_cell.length_b   1.000
_cell.length_c   1.000
_cell.angle_alpha   90.00
_cell.angle_beta   90.00
_cell.angle_gamma   90.00
#
_symmetry.space_group_name_H-M   'P 1'
#
loop_
_entity.id
_entity.type
_entity.pdbx_description
1 polymer ?
#
loop_
_entity_poly.entity_id
_entity_poly.type
_entity_poly.pdbx_seq_one_letter_code
_entity_poly.pdbx_strand_id
1 'polypeptide(L)'
;MSVATIRDWQRKGCPVLDRGKNGHSHAYDSAAVINWRLDRVARAAQGDNDAREMEHLRTRSTAAIASRMEMDLAARSAELAPIDEAAAAVAKEYGIVRAAFRTIPDVAPLLAGKQAPEIQELLADKVNAVLTELSAEAPQ
;
A
#
# COMPACT_ATOMS: atom_id res chain seq x y z
N MET A 1 -0.41 -52.95 13.50
CA MET A 1 -0.53 -52.50 12.09
C MET A 1 -1.28 -53.56 11.32
N SER A 2 -2.24 -53.19 10.46
CA SER A 2 -3.05 -54.16 9.72
C SER A 2 -2.35 -54.58 8.41
N VAL A 3 -2.60 -55.81 7.96
CA VAL A 3 -2.18 -56.32 6.63
C VAL A 3 -2.68 -55.40 5.50
N ALA A 4 -3.85 -54.75 5.71
CA ALA A 4 -4.39 -53.77 4.77
C ALA A 4 -3.48 -52.53 4.61
N THR A 5 -2.87 -52.06 5.71
CA THR A 5 -1.97 -50.90 5.71
C THR A 5 -0.70 -51.18 4.93
N ILE A 6 -0.14 -52.38 5.08
CA ILE A 6 1.08 -52.80 4.37
C ILE A 6 0.81 -52.95 2.87
N ARG A 7 -0.35 -53.54 2.49
CA ARG A 7 -0.77 -53.62 1.08
C ARG A 7 -0.97 -52.25 0.43
N ASP A 8 -1.54 -51.30 1.18
CA ASP A 8 -1.68 -49.91 0.72
C ASP A 8 -0.30 -49.25 0.51
N TRP A 9 0.66 -49.49 1.40
CA TRP A 9 2.03 -49.01 1.23
C TRP A 9 2.73 -49.62 0.01
N GLN A 10 2.55 -50.92 -0.23
CA GLN A 10 3.05 -51.57 -1.44
C GLN A 10 2.47 -50.92 -2.71
N ARG A 11 1.17 -50.63 -2.73
CA ARG A 11 0.52 -49.92 -3.84
C ARG A 11 1.08 -48.51 -4.04
N LYS A 12 1.49 -47.86 -2.95
CA LYS A 12 2.15 -46.54 -2.92
C LYS A 12 3.66 -46.61 -3.23
N GLY A 13 4.19 -47.77 -3.60
CA GLY A 13 5.59 -47.93 -4.00
C GLY A 13 6.57 -48.14 -2.85
N CYS A 14 6.11 -48.72 -1.73
CA CYS A 14 6.98 -49.14 -0.62
C CYS A 14 8.01 -50.19 -1.09
N PRO A 15 9.30 -50.08 -0.71
CA PRO A 15 10.32 -51.07 -1.05
C PRO A 15 9.97 -52.48 -0.53
N VAL A 16 10.05 -53.48 -1.40
CA VAL A 16 9.83 -54.90 -1.06
C VAL A 16 11.06 -55.68 -1.49
N LEU A 17 11.66 -56.43 -0.56
CA LEU A 17 12.83 -57.27 -0.85
C LEU A 17 12.43 -58.54 -1.61
N ASP A 18 11.38 -59.22 -1.14
CA ASP A 18 10.84 -60.40 -1.82
C ASP A 18 9.31 -60.35 -1.87
N ARG A 19 8.78 -60.32 -3.09
CA ARG A 19 7.36 -60.52 -3.37
C ARG A 19 7.09 -62.02 -3.41
N GLY A 20 7.01 -62.63 -2.23
CA GLY A 20 6.70 -64.06 -2.09
C GLY A 20 5.57 -64.51 -3.03
N LYS A 21 5.72 -65.71 -3.63
CA LYS A 21 4.70 -66.33 -4.49
C LYS A 21 3.74 -67.19 -3.67
N ASN A 22 2.50 -67.33 -4.16
CA ASN A 22 1.43 -68.24 -3.73
C ASN A 22 1.60 -68.84 -2.32
N GLY A 23 1.10 -68.13 -1.30
CA GLY A 23 1.03 -68.63 0.09
C GLY A 23 2.21 -68.28 1.00
N HIS A 24 3.22 -67.54 0.52
CA HIS A 24 4.36 -67.11 1.33
C HIS A 24 4.36 -65.61 1.68
N SER A 25 4.85 -65.26 2.87
CA SER A 25 4.89 -63.90 3.39
C SER A 25 5.95 -63.04 2.69
N HIS A 26 5.62 -61.78 2.41
CA HIS A 26 6.57 -60.83 1.83
C HIS A 26 7.70 -60.48 2.79
N ALA A 27 8.91 -60.39 2.28
CA ALA A 27 10.07 -59.89 3.03
C ALA A 27 10.28 -58.40 2.74
N TYR A 28 10.57 -57.63 3.80
CA TYR A 28 10.82 -56.19 3.73
C TYR A 28 12.12 -55.86 4.44
N ASP A 29 12.87 -54.92 3.87
CA ASP A 29 13.97 -54.27 4.58
C ASP A 29 13.36 -53.18 5.46
N SER A 30 13.44 -53.36 6.78
CA SER A 30 12.91 -52.38 7.73
C SER A 30 13.56 -51.01 7.57
N ALA A 31 14.87 -50.94 7.29
CA ALA A 31 15.57 -49.67 7.09
C ALA A 31 15.08 -48.94 5.83
N ALA A 32 14.93 -49.65 4.71
CA ALA A 32 14.42 -49.09 3.46
C ALA A 32 12.96 -48.60 3.61
N VAL A 33 12.11 -49.36 4.30
CA VAL A 33 10.71 -48.99 4.54
C VAL A 33 10.60 -47.76 5.45
N ILE A 34 11.44 -47.67 6.50
CA ILE A 34 11.50 -46.51 7.38
C ILE A 34 11.93 -45.26 6.60
N ASN A 35 13.00 -45.35 5.81
CA ASN A 35 13.50 -44.22 5.00
C ASN A 35 12.46 -43.75 3.98
N TRP A 36 11.81 -44.68 3.27
CA TRP A 36 10.72 -44.36 2.35
C TRP A 36 9.55 -43.63 3.04
N ARG A 37 9.23 -44.04 4.27
CA ARG A 37 8.16 -43.41 5.06
C ARG A 37 8.57 -42.01 5.53
N LEU A 38 9.80 -41.83 5.98
CA LEU A 38 10.32 -40.53 6.40
C LEU A 38 10.34 -39.53 5.24
N ASP A 39 10.81 -39.94 4.05
CA ASP A 39 10.80 -39.10 2.85
C ASP A 39 9.38 -38.64 2.48
N ARG A 40 8.40 -39.56 2.53
CA ARG A 40 7.00 -39.21 2.26
C ARG A 40 6.41 -38.25 3.29
N VAL A 41 6.73 -38.42 4.57
CA VAL A 41 6.28 -37.50 5.63
C VAL A 41 6.91 -36.13 5.44
N ALA A 42 8.20 -36.07 5.13
CA ALA A 42 8.91 -34.82 4.85
C ALA A 42 8.32 -34.08 3.65
N ARG A 43 8.07 -34.77 2.53
CA ARG A 43 7.44 -34.18 1.33
C ARG A 43 6.02 -33.69 1.59
N ALA A 44 5.23 -34.43 2.38
CA ALA A 44 3.88 -34.01 2.74
C ALA A 44 3.89 -32.74 3.62
N ALA A 45 4.81 -32.68 4.59
CA ALA A 45 4.99 -31.50 5.43
C ALA A 45 5.48 -30.28 4.62
N GLN A 46 6.39 -30.51 3.67
CA GLN A 46 6.87 -29.46 2.77
C GLN A 46 5.75 -28.93 1.86
N GLY A 47 4.95 -29.81 1.25
CA GLY A 47 3.82 -29.38 0.43
C GLY A 47 2.75 -28.61 1.19
N ASP A 48 2.49 -28.96 2.45
CA ASP A 48 1.58 -28.20 3.33
C ASP A 48 2.16 -26.83 3.68
N ASN A 49 3.47 -26.75 3.95
CA ASN A 49 4.14 -25.48 4.21
C ASN A 49 4.11 -24.56 2.98
N ASP A 50 4.41 -25.09 1.79
CA ASP A 50 4.37 -24.33 0.54
C ASP A 50 2.95 -23.82 0.22
N ALA A 51 1.92 -24.64 0.49
CA ALA A 51 0.53 -24.24 0.33
C ALA A 51 0.14 -23.09 1.28
N ARG A 52 0.58 -23.15 2.54
CA ARG A 52 0.34 -22.10 3.54
C ARG A 52 1.09 -20.82 3.21
N GLU A 53 2.32 -20.92 2.72
CA GLU A 53 3.10 -19.76 2.29
C GLU A 53 2.46 -19.08 1.08
N MET A 54 2.02 -19.85 0.08
CA MET A 54 1.27 -19.30 -1.06
C MET A 54 -0.03 -18.60 -0.62
N GLU A 55 -0.77 -19.18 0.32
CA GLU A 55 -1.99 -18.57 0.83
C GLU A 55 -1.73 -17.25 1.58
N HIS A 56 -0.66 -17.22 2.37
CA HIS A 56 -0.22 -16.00 3.04
C HIS A 56 0.20 -14.91 2.04
N LEU A 57 0.95 -15.26 0.98
CA LEU A 57 1.33 -14.33 -0.09
C LEU A 57 0.10 -13.81 -0.84
N ARG A 58 -0.87 -14.68 -1.15
CA ARG A 58 -2.16 -14.27 -1.76
C ARG A 58 -2.91 -13.30 -0.87
N THR A 59 -3.04 -13.60 0.42
CA THR A 59 -3.71 -12.73 1.38
C THR A 59 -3.06 -11.35 1.44
N ARG A 60 -1.72 -11.30 1.52
CA ARG A 60 -0.97 -10.03 1.51
C ARG A 60 -1.14 -9.26 0.21
N SER A 61 -1.10 -9.95 -0.93
CA SER A 61 -1.32 -9.34 -2.24
C SER A 61 -2.72 -8.74 -2.35
N THR A 62 -3.75 -9.50 -1.97
CA THR A 62 -5.14 -9.02 -1.96
C THR A 62 -5.31 -7.81 -1.05
N ALA A 63 -4.71 -7.82 0.15
CA ALA A 63 -4.76 -6.68 1.07
C ALA A 63 -4.08 -5.42 0.47
N ALA A 64 -2.93 -5.57 -0.18
CA ALA A 64 -2.25 -4.46 -0.85
C ALA A 64 -3.05 -3.92 -2.04
N ILE A 65 -3.69 -4.79 -2.83
CA ILE A 65 -4.56 -4.40 -3.94
C ILE A 65 -5.79 -3.65 -3.40
N ALA A 66 -6.43 -4.16 -2.35
CA ALA A 66 -7.58 -3.51 -1.72
C ALA A 66 -7.21 -2.11 -1.20
N SER A 67 -6.09 -1.99 -0.48
CA SER A 67 -5.60 -0.70 0.01
C SER A 67 -5.31 0.28 -1.15
N ARG A 68 -4.73 -0.19 -2.26
CA ARG A 68 -4.53 0.66 -3.44
C ARG A 68 -5.87 1.10 -4.05
N MET A 69 -6.84 0.20 -4.16
CA MET A 69 -8.17 0.53 -4.68
C MET A 69 -8.90 1.55 -3.81
N GLU A 70 -8.76 1.47 -2.48
CA GLU A 70 -9.28 2.46 -1.55
C GLU A 70 -8.63 3.83 -1.74
N MET A 71 -7.30 3.87 -1.88
CA MET A 71 -6.57 5.12 -2.18
C MET A 71 -6.98 5.72 -3.54
N ASP A 72 -7.14 4.88 -4.57
CA ASP A 72 -7.60 5.32 -5.90
C ASP A 72 -9.03 5.87 -5.85
N LEU A 73 -9.91 5.26 -5.04
CA LEU A 73 -11.28 5.73 -4.84
C LEU A 73 -11.28 7.07 -4.10
N ALA A 74 -10.49 7.21 -3.05
CA ALA A 74 -10.36 8.45 -2.26
C ALA A 74 -9.73 9.60 -3.07
N ALA A 75 -8.78 9.30 -3.96
CA ALA A 75 -8.24 10.29 -4.90
C ALA A 75 -9.31 10.74 -5.92
N ARG A 76 -10.13 9.81 -6.43
CA ARG A 76 -11.21 10.12 -7.37
C ARG A 76 -12.39 10.85 -6.73
N SER A 77 -12.65 10.63 -5.44
CA SER A 77 -13.70 11.33 -4.69
C SER A 77 -13.31 12.74 -4.24
N ALA A 78 -12.14 13.25 -4.66
CA ALA A 78 -11.56 14.53 -4.23
C ALA A 78 -11.26 14.61 -2.73
N GLU A 79 -11.18 13.46 -2.04
CA GLU A 79 -10.85 13.40 -0.60
C GLU A 79 -9.32 13.39 -0.36
N LEU A 80 -8.54 12.93 -1.35
CA LEU A 80 -7.08 12.99 -1.35
C LEU A 80 -6.59 13.83 -2.53
N ALA A 81 -6.04 15.01 -2.24
CA ALA A 81 -5.30 15.81 -3.22
C ALA A 81 -3.81 15.44 -3.21
N PRO A 82 -3.17 15.23 -4.38
CA PRO A 82 -1.71 15.07 -4.45
C PRO A 82 -1.01 16.26 -3.80
N ILE A 83 0.05 15.99 -3.03
CA ILE A 83 0.77 17.03 -2.30
C ILE A 83 1.37 18.10 -3.24
N ASP A 84 1.76 17.70 -4.45
CA ASP A 84 2.27 18.60 -5.48
C ASP A 84 1.20 19.56 -5.98
N GLU A 85 -0.06 19.11 -6.11
CA GLU A 85 -1.18 19.95 -6.50
C GLU A 85 -1.54 20.94 -5.38
N ALA A 86 -1.58 20.47 -4.13
CA ALA A 86 -1.78 21.34 -2.97
C ALA A 86 -0.65 22.39 -2.86
N ALA A 87 0.60 22.00 -3.05
CA ALA A 87 1.74 22.91 -3.04
C ALA A 87 1.67 23.93 -4.19
N ALA A 88 1.25 23.51 -5.39
CA ALA A 88 1.07 24.39 -6.53
C ALA A 88 -0.05 25.42 -6.30
N ALA A 89 -1.18 24.99 -5.74
CA ALA A 89 -2.28 25.88 -5.37
C ALA A 89 -1.81 26.93 -4.35
N VAL A 90 -1.15 26.48 -3.28
CA VAL A 90 -0.59 27.39 -2.26
C VAL A 90 0.45 28.34 -2.85
N ALA A 91 1.34 27.87 -3.73
CA ALA A 91 2.35 28.71 -4.38
C ALA A 91 1.73 29.75 -5.32
N LYS A 92 0.63 29.42 -6.02
CA LYS A 92 -0.16 30.37 -6.82
C LYS A 92 -0.69 31.49 -5.93
N GLU A 93 -1.34 31.14 -4.82
CA GLU A 93 -1.90 32.12 -3.89
C GLU A 93 -0.84 33.05 -3.31
N TYR A 94 0.28 32.50 -2.82
CA TYR A 94 1.41 33.32 -2.36
C TYR A 94 2.04 34.17 -3.48
N GLY A 95 1.96 33.71 -4.73
CA GLY A 95 2.37 34.48 -5.91
C GLY A 95 1.54 35.76 -6.08
N ILE A 96 0.22 35.65 -5.90
CA ILE A 96 -0.72 36.77 -5.95
C ILE A 96 -0.43 37.75 -4.81
N VAL A 97 -0.29 37.27 -3.57
CA VAL A 97 0.11 38.09 -2.40
C VAL A 97 1.35 38.91 -2.73
N ARG A 98 2.42 38.24 -3.17
CA ARG A 98 3.69 38.89 -3.46
C ARG A 98 3.57 39.93 -4.57
N ALA A 99 2.78 39.66 -5.60
CA ALA A 99 2.54 40.62 -6.67
C ALA A 99 1.80 41.86 -6.14
N ALA A 100 0.75 41.66 -5.34
CA ALA A 100 -0.04 42.73 -4.77
C ALA A 100 0.78 43.63 -3.83
N PHE A 101 1.63 43.05 -2.97
CA PHE A 101 2.56 43.81 -2.11
C PHE A 101 3.54 44.68 -2.91
N ARG A 102 3.98 44.24 -4.10
CA ARG A 102 4.85 45.05 -4.97
C ARG A 102 4.16 46.29 -5.53
N THR A 103 2.83 46.36 -5.51
CA THR A 103 2.06 47.54 -5.95
C THR A 103 1.86 48.57 -4.85
N ILE A 104 2.29 48.30 -3.60
CA ILE A 104 2.16 49.27 -2.50
C ILE A 104 2.84 50.61 -2.82
N PRO A 105 4.06 50.66 -3.39
CA PRO A 105 4.70 51.94 -3.72
C PRO A 105 3.91 52.81 -4.71
N ASP A 106 2.98 52.24 -5.48
CA ASP A 106 2.18 52.98 -6.47
C ASP A 106 1.28 54.05 -5.84
N VAL A 107 1.01 53.95 -4.53
CA VAL A 107 0.22 54.97 -3.81
C VAL A 107 1.03 56.22 -3.48
N ALA A 108 2.35 56.22 -3.66
CA ALA A 108 3.23 57.33 -3.27
C ALA A 108 2.78 58.72 -3.80
N PRO A 109 2.30 58.87 -5.05
CA PRO A 109 1.80 60.16 -5.53
C PRO A 109 0.56 60.67 -4.75
N LEU A 110 -0.27 59.75 -4.23
CA LEU A 110 -1.47 60.08 -3.47
C LEU A 110 -1.15 60.55 -2.04
N LEU A 111 0.06 60.29 -1.55
CA LEU A 111 0.50 60.67 -0.20
C LEU A 111 1.02 62.12 -0.14
N ALA A 112 1.31 62.74 -1.30
CA ALA A 112 1.88 64.08 -1.35
C ALA A 112 0.94 65.12 -0.72
N GLY A 113 1.43 65.84 0.29
CA GLY A 113 0.68 66.91 0.98
C GLY A 113 -0.35 66.43 2.00
N LYS A 114 -0.44 65.11 2.26
CA LYS A 114 -1.33 64.53 3.27
C LYS A 114 -0.70 64.52 4.65
N GLN A 115 -1.54 64.59 5.68
CA GLN A 115 -1.12 64.44 7.07
C GLN A 115 -1.03 62.97 7.47
N ALA A 116 -0.27 62.68 8.52
CA ALA A 116 -0.04 61.31 9.02
C ALA A 116 -1.32 60.44 9.18
N PRO A 117 -2.48 60.95 9.67
CA PRO A 117 -3.70 60.15 9.78
C PRO A 117 -4.24 59.71 8.42
N GLU A 118 -4.27 60.62 7.44
CA GLU A 118 -4.74 60.32 6.08
C GLU A 118 -3.80 59.36 5.35
N ILE A 119 -2.49 59.47 5.61
CA ILE A 119 -1.49 58.53 5.06
C ILE A 119 -1.71 57.13 5.63
N GLN A 120 -1.96 57.01 6.94
CA GLN A 120 -2.24 55.73 7.59
C GLN A 120 -3.51 55.08 7.04
N GLU A 121 -4.59 55.86 6.87
CA GLU A 121 -5.84 55.39 6.29
C GLU A 121 -5.64 54.86 4.86
N LEU A 122 -4.97 55.64 4.01
CA LEU A 122 -4.77 55.28 2.60
C LEU A 122 -3.88 54.03 2.41
N LEU A 123 -2.87 53.86 3.28
CA LEU A 123 -2.04 52.66 3.32
C LEU A 123 -2.82 51.46 3.87
N ALA A 124 -3.60 51.65 4.93
CA ALA A 124 -4.43 50.60 5.50
C ALA A 124 -5.48 50.11 4.49
N ASP A 125 -6.13 51.01 3.75
CA ASP A 125 -7.07 50.67 2.69
C ASP A 125 -6.42 49.84 1.59
N LYS A 126 -5.22 50.23 1.14
CA LYS A 126 -4.48 49.47 0.13
C LYS A 126 -4.12 48.07 0.64
N VAL A 127 -3.68 47.93 1.88
CA VAL A 127 -3.37 46.63 2.50
C VAL A 127 -4.64 45.79 2.64
N ASN A 128 -5.74 46.37 3.12
CA ASN A 128 -7.01 45.68 3.30
C ASN A 128 -7.62 45.24 1.96
N ALA A 129 -7.47 46.02 0.90
CA ALA A 129 -7.88 45.62 -0.45
C ALA A 129 -7.14 44.36 -0.91
N VAL A 130 -5.82 44.31 -0.71
CA VAL A 130 -4.99 43.13 -1.01
C VAL A 130 -5.41 41.92 -0.16
N LEU A 131 -5.69 42.11 1.13
CA LEU A 131 -6.14 41.05 2.03
C LEU A 131 -7.56 40.55 1.70
N THR A 132 -8.42 41.42 1.18
CA THR A 132 -9.78 41.07 0.76
C THR A 132 -9.77 40.21 -0.50
N GLU A 133 -8.92 40.55 -1.47
CA GLU A 133 -8.70 39.76 -2.68
C GLU A 133 -8.25 38.32 -2.33
N LEU A 134 -7.41 38.17 -1.30
CA LEU A 134 -6.97 36.87 -0.79
C LEU A 134 -8.06 36.08 -0.06
N SER A 135 -9.05 36.76 0.50
CA SER A 135 -10.13 36.11 1.28
C SER A 135 -11.33 35.72 0.40
N ALA A 136 -11.45 36.32 -0.79
CA ALA A 136 -12.58 36.13 -1.70
C ALA A 136 -12.49 34.84 -2.55
N GLU A 137 -11.33 34.17 -2.58
CA GLU A 137 -11.10 32.96 -3.38
C GLU A 137 -11.01 31.72 -2.48
N ALA A 138 -12.09 31.42 -1.76
CA ALA A 138 -12.38 30.06 -1.28
C ALA A 138 -13.50 29.46 -2.16
N PRO A 139 -13.20 28.97 -3.38
CA PRO A 139 -14.13 28.10 -4.07
C PRO A 139 -14.25 26.78 -3.30
N GLN A 140 -15.49 26.33 -3.12
CA GLN A 140 -15.84 25.02 -2.58
C GLN A 140 -15.39 23.90 -3.52
#